data_AF-X0U6N7-F1
#
_entry.id   AF-X0U6N7-F1
#
_cell.length_a   1.000
_cell.length_b   1.000
_cell.length_c   1.000
_cell.angle_alpha   90.00
_cell.angle_beta   90.00
_cell.angle_gamma   90.00
#
_symmetry.space_group_name_H-M   'P 1'
#
loop_
_entity.id
_entity.type
_entity.pdbx_description
1 polymer ?
#
loop_
_entity_poly.entity_id
_entity_poly.type
_entity_poly.pdbx_seq_one_letter_code
_entity_poly.pdbx_strand_id
1 'polypeptide(L)' 'HHTSIQGEGFKSLAEGDAVEFDVVQGEKGPKAENVRRSEA' A
#
# COMPACT_ATOMS: atom_id res chain seq x y z
N HIS A 1 -6.60 6.56 -6.10
CA HIS A 1 -5.68 7.58 -6.65
C HIS A 1 -4.30 6.94 -6.73
N HIS A 2 -3.76 6.74 -7.92
CA HIS A 2 -2.60 5.87 -8.21
C HIS A 2 -1.23 6.54 -8.00
N THR A 3 -1.20 7.71 -7.37
CA THR A 3 0.00 8.56 -7.25
C THR A 3 0.89 8.25 -6.04
N SER A 4 0.41 7.50 -5.04
CA SER A 4 1.15 7.28 -3.79
C SER A 4 2.09 6.06 -3.77
N ILE A 5 2.43 5.47 -4.93
CA ILE A 5 3.28 4.27 -4.96
C ILE A 5 4.58 4.60 -5.68
N GLN A 6 5.68 4.54 -4.92
CA GLN A 6 7.05 4.65 -5.44
C GLN A 6 7.57 3.24 -5.71
N GLY A 7 8.05 2.99 -6.94
CA GLY A 7 8.54 1.69 -7.41
C GLY A 7 8.22 1.48 -8.90
N GLU A 8 9.25 1.43 -9.74
CA GLU A 8 9.14 1.01 -11.14
C GLU A 8 8.70 -0.47 -11.18
N GLY A 9 7.52 -0.71 -11.74
CA GLY A 9 6.99 -2.06 -11.96
C GLY A 9 5.99 -2.53 -10.90
N PHE A 10 4.72 -2.51 -11.29
CA PHE A 10 3.59 -3.23 -10.68
C PHE A 10 3.11 -2.73 -9.31
N LYS A 11 2.25 -1.70 -9.36
CA LYS A 11 1.40 -1.19 -8.27
C LYS A 11 0.19 -2.09 -7.96
N SER A 12 0.34 -3.39 -8.14
CA SER A 12 -0.74 -4.37 -7.94
C SER A 12 -0.25 -5.41 -6.97
N LEU A 13 -0.89 -5.46 -5.80
CA LEU A 13 -0.73 -6.55 -4.86
C LEU A 13 -1.55 -7.72 -5.39
N ALA A 14 -0.97 -8.91 -5.41
CA ALA A 14 -1.74 -10.11 -5.64
C ALA A 14 -2.54 -10.44 -4.37
N GLU A 15 -3.69 -11.11 -4.53
CA GLU A 15 -4.40 -11.66 -3.37
C GLU A 15 -3.49 -12.69 -2.69
N GLY A 16 -3.26 -12.52 -1.38
CA GLY A 16 -2.34 -13.34 -0.60
C GLY A 16 -0.94 -12.75 -0.39
N ASP A 17 -0.61 -11.62 -1.03
CA ASP A 17 0.66 -10.94 -0.76
C ASP A 17 0.70 -10.37 0.66
N ALA A 18 1.75 -10.70 1.39
CA ALA A 18 2.04 -10.06 2.66
C ALA A 18 2.55 -8.63 2.39
N VAL A 19 1.97 -7.65 3.10
CA VAL A 19 2.30 -6.23 2.94
C VAL A 19 2.45 -5.55 4.29
N GLU A 20 3.30 -4.54 4.30
CA GLU A 20 3.45 -3.60 5.39
C GLU A 20 2.98 -2.22 4.91
N PHE A 21 2.25 -1.52 5.77
CA PHE A 21 1.73 -0.19 5.48
C PHE A 21 1.48 0.60 6.75
N ASP A 22 1.46 1.91 6.62
CA ASP A 22 1.10 2.84 7.69
C ASP A 22 -0.41 3.09 7.69
N VAL A 23 -1.04 3.04 8.86
CA VAL A 23 -2.46 3.40 9.02
C VAL A 23 -2.56 4.88 9.39
N VAL A 24 -3.25 5.66 8.56
CA VAL A 24 -3.52 7.09 8.82
C VAL A 24 -5.03 7.36 8.81
N GLN A 25 -5.48 8.37 9.55
CA GLN A 25 -6.87 8.81 9.51
C GLN A 25 -7.11 9.73 8.30
N GLY A 26 -7.89 9.25 7.34
CA GLY A 26 -8.33 10.04 6.18
C GLY A 26 -9.77 10.53 6.34
N GLU A 27 -10.22 11.33 5.37
CA GLU A 27 -11.57 11.93 5.36
C GLU A 27 -12.72 10.91 5.37
N LYS A 28 -12.44 9.64 5.04
CA LYS A 28 -13.41 8.54 4.99
C LYS A 28 -13.11 7.43 6.02
N GLY A 29 -12.24 7.71 7.00
CA GLY A 29 -11.77 6.75 8.00
C GLY A 29 -10.33 6.29 7.76
N PRO A 30 -9.90 5.18 8.39
CA PRO A 30 -8.54 4.71 8.30
C PRO A 30 -8.16 4.35 6.86
N LYS A 31 -7.01 4.86 6.41
CA LYS A 31 -6.44 4.69 5.08
C LYS A 31 -5.03 4.11 5.24
N ALA A 32 -4.64 3.25 4.31
CA ALA A 32 -3.27 2.75 4.19
C ALA A 32 -2.38 3.73 3.39
N GLU A 33 -1.21 4.06 3.92
CA GLU A 33 -0.14 4.83 3.26
C GLU A 33 1.18 4.06 3.27
N ASN A 34 2.11 4.46 2.40
CA ASN A 34 3.43 3.82 2.23
C ASN A 34 3.39 2.28 2.08
N VAL A 35 2.37 1.75 1.40
CA VAL A 35 2.19 0.29 1.24
C VAL A 35 3.40 -0.31 0.51
N ARG A 36 4.05 -1.30 1.14
CA ARG A 36 5.21 -2.04 0.65
C ARG A 36 4.92 -3.54 0.73
N ARG A 37 5.46 -4.32 -0.20
CA ARG A 37 5.45 -5.79 -0.08
C ARG A 37 6.41 -6.18 1.04
N SER A 38 5.93 -6.92 2.03
CA SER A 38 6.82 -7.53 3.01
C SER A 38 7.42 -8.76 2.35
N GLU A 39 8.60 -8.61 1.75
CA GLU A 39 9.38 -9.76 1.33
C GLU A 39 9.76 -10.55 2.58
N ALA A 40 9.28 -11.79 2.67
CA ALA A 40 9.65 -12.74 3.70
C ALA A 40 10.88 -13.54 3.25
#